data_AF-A0A0K1ESY3-F1
#
_entry.id   AF-A0A0K1ESY3-F1
#
_cell.length_a   1.000
_cell.length_b   1.000
_cell.length_c   1.000
_cell.angle_alpha   90.00
_cell.angle_beta   90.00
_cell.angle_gamma   90.00
#
_symmetry.space_group_name_H-M   'P 1'
#
loop_
_entity.id
_entity.type
_entity.pdbx_description
1 polymer ?
#
loop_
_entity_poly.entity_id
_entity_poly.type
_entity_poly.pdbx_seq_one_letter_code
_entity_poly.pdbx_strand_id
1 'polypeptide(L)'
;MTRYEVRMVVGVGALMVGLVGLVVWGFATSMNSGSASNSSTSGPQVASGKGIAASGSTPVSSAGLVVPVPGNTSAPLRNGPGFGSQVLKQFPSGTRVVARRFQETPGKNTPDRWYEVALAADASVTGWMHGDVLQFQQEPANKPASVAAPQGRAAETTDLPPEDVGLVDTRRGWEWSDRCWRNLQAGNLRWARNECMMGMNLPADSPAPMSSLLYNLGLIEEREGAKARSAEYFKRSLALREHPEVRAALLRVE
;
A
#
# COMPACT_ATOMS: atom_id res chain seq x y z
N MET A 1 38.70 49.34 9.63
CA MET A 1 39.25 48.94 10.95
C MET A 1 38.29 47.93 11.57
N THR A 2 38.64 46.66 11.44
CA THR A 2 37.87 45.48 11.83
C THR A 2 38.30 45.00 13.21
N ARG A 3 37.36 44.74 14.12
CA ARG A 3 37.56 43.90 15.30
C ARG A 3 36.36 42.96 15.41
N TYR A 4 36.59 41.68 15.16
CA TYR A 4 35.67 40.60 15.51
C TYR A 4 36.28 39.86 16.70
N GLU A 5 35.56 39.83 17.83
CA GLU A 5 35.92 39.00 18.98
C GLU A 5 35.45 37.57 18.76
N VAL A 6 36.38 36.63 18.88
CA VAL A 6 36.13 35.19 18.90
C VAL A 6 36.00 34.76 20.36
N ARG A 7 34.81 34.30 20.77
CA ARG A 7 34.62 33.61 22.06
C ARG A 7 34.56 32.10 21.81
N MET A 8 35.65 31.44 22.17
CA MET A 8 35.78 29.99 22.27
C MET A 8 35.08 29.54 23.56
N VAL A 9 34.08 28.66 23.46
CA VAL A 9 33.52 27.96 24.62
C VAL A 9 33.90 26.49 24.50
N VAL A 10 34.88 26.09 25.30
CA VAL A 10 35.25 24.70 25.55
C VAL A 10 34.35 24.20 26.69
N GLY A 11 33.43 23.29 26.38
CA GLY A 11 32.56 22.63 27.36
C GLY A 11 32.89 21.14 27.44
N VAL A 12 33.66 20.79 28.48
CA VAL A 12 33.94 19.43 28.95
C VAL A 12 32.74 18.93 29.76
N GLY A 13 32.38 17.65 29.65
CA GLY A 13 31.54 16.96 30.65
C GLY A 13 30.82 15.73 30.12
N ALA A 14 31.34 14.53 30.36
CA ALA A 14 30.84 13.57 31.38
C ALA A 14 29.78 12.62 30.79
N LEU A 15 30.15 11.40 30.38
CA LEU A 15 30.33 10.21 31.23
C LEU A 15 29.05 9.86 32.01
N MET A 16 28.21 9.01 31.42
CA MET A 16 27.21 8.22 32.17
C MET A 16 27.30 6.77 31.72
N VAL A 17 27.90 6.00 32.63
CA VAL A 17 27.96 4.55 32.68
C VAL A 17 26.70 4.05 33.37
N GLY A 18 26.11 2.98 32.83
CA GLY A 18 25.38 1.99 33.62
C GLY A 18 23.85 2.09 33.60
N LEU A 19 23.18 1.05 33.09
CA LEU A 19 22.52 0.09 33.97
C LEU A 19 22.03 -1.12 33.18
N VAL A 20 22.55 -2.27 33.60
CA VAL A 20 22.07 -3.62 33.32
C VAL A 20 20.71 -3.81 34.01
N GLY A 21 19.74 -4.34 33.29
CA GLY A 21 18.42 -4.69 33.81
C GLY A 21 17.82 -5.87 33.07
N LEU A 22 18.28 -7.08 33.43
CA LEU A 22 17.67 -8.36 33.11
C LEU A 22 16.27 -8.41 33.73
N VAL A 23 15.22 -8.53 32.92
CA VAL A 23 13.88 -8.95 33.38
C VAL A 23 13.46 -10.17 32.59
N VAL A 24 13.71 -11.33 33.18
CA VAL A 24 13.15 -12.63 32.81
C VAL A 24 11.87 -12.79 33.60
N TRP A 25 10.70 -12.71 32.95
CA TRP A 25 9.46 -13.25 33.48
C TRP A 25 8.76 -14.03 32.37
N GLY A 26 8.78 -15.35 32.48
CA GLY A 26 7.89 -16.24 31.75
C GLY A 26 6.54 -16.32 32.45
N PHE A 27 5.47 -16.50 31.68
CA PHE A 27 4.22 -17.08 32.18
C PHE A 27 3.53 -17.91 31.10
N ALA A 28 3.46 -19.20 31.43
CA ALA A 28 2.42 -20.20 31.18
C ALA A 28 1.43 -20.05 30.01
N THR A 29 1.43 -21.12 29.22
CA THR A 29 0.33 -21.76 28.49
C THR A 29 -1.06 -21.60 29.11
N SER A 30 -2.05 -21.25 28.28
CA SER A 30 -3.45 -21.60 28.53
C SER A 30 -4.06 -22.19 27.26
N MET A 31 -4.33 -23.50 27.32
CA MET A 31 -5.17 -24.22 26.37
C MET A 31 -6.62 -23.89 26.68
N ASN A 32 -7.41 -23.50 25.67
CA ASN A 32 -8.86 -23.58 25.78
C ASN A 32 -9.43 -24.34 24.57
N SER A 33 -9.81 -25.59 24.86
CA SER A 33 -10.55 -26.49 24.00
C SER A 33 -12.04 -26.18 24.12
N GLY A 34 -12.67 -25.79 23.02
CA GLY A 34 -14.11 -25.56 22.94
C GLY A 34 -14.69 -26.14 21.65
N SER A 35 -14.91 -27.44 21.64
CA SER A 35 -15.78 -28.12 20.67
C SER A 35 -17.24 -27.80 20.99
N ALA A 36 -17.98 -27.28 20.02
CA ALA A 36 -19.43 -27.37 19.99
C ALA A 36 -19.91 -27.59 18.55
N SER A 37 -20.23 -28.84 18.28
CA SER A 37 -21.11 -29.28 17.21
C SER A 37 -22.49 -28.64 17.36
N ASN A 38 -23.07 -28.10 16.28
CA ASN A 38 -24.51 -27.94 16.22
C ASN A 38 -25.06 -28.39 14.87
N SER A 39 -26.12 -29.15 15.02
CA SER A 39 -26.85 -29.99 14.07
C SER A 39 -27.64 -29.21 13.04
N SER A 40 -27.77 -29.87 11.89
CA SER A 40 -28.74 -29.70 10.83
C SER A 40 -30.19 -29.53 11.30
N THR A 41 -30.88 -28.53 10.74
CA THR A 41 -32.34 -28.54 10.59
C THR A 41 -32.69 -28.09 9.17
N SER A 42 -33.13 -29.04 8.36
CA SER A 42 -33.77 -28.83 7.06
C SER A 42 -35.27 -28.68 7.26
N GLY A 43 -35.86 -27.67 6.61
CA GLY A 43 -37.31 -27.46 6.51
C GLY A 43 -37.64 -26.70 5.21
N PRO A 44 -38.72 -27.04 4.49
CA PRO A 44 -38.95 -26.57 3.12
C PRO A 44 -39.86 -25.33 3.02
N GLN A 45 -39.63 -24.58 1.93
CA GLN A 45 -40.56 -23.78 1.10
C GLN A 45 -41.35 -22.61 1.71
N VAL A 46 -41.35 -21.45 1.03
CA VAL A 46 -42.40 -21.02 0.07
C VAL A 46 -42.14 -19.56 -0.37
N ALA A 47 -42.02 -19.41 -1.69
CA ALA A 47 -42.46 -18.35 -2.61
C ALA A 47 -42.41 -16.83 -2.30
N SER A 48 -42.03 -16.15 -3.39
CA SER A 48 -42.62 -14.90 -3.91
C SER A 48 -42.19 -13.57 -3.28
N GLY A 49 -41.30 -12.88 -3.99
CA GLY A 49 -40.89 -11.52 -3.65
C GLY A 49 -40.27 -10.77 -4.82
N LYS A 50 -41.15 -10.24 -5.69
CA LYS A 50 -41.07 -8.90 -6.31
C LYS A 50 -39.73 -8.52 -6.98
N GLY A 51 -39.71 -8.61 -8.30
CA GLY A 51 -38.65 -8.08 -9.15
C GLY A 51 -38.43 -6.59 -8.93
N ILE A 52 -37.26 -6.25 -8.40
CA ILE A 52 -36.72 -4.89 -8.43
C ILE A 52 -36.05 -4.75 -9.79
N ALA A 53 -36.60 -3.88 -10.62
CA ALA A 53 -36.04 -3.54 -11.92
C ALA A 53 -34.61 -3.03 -11.73
N ALA A 54 -33.63 -3.80 -12.22
CA ALA A 54 -32.26 -3.37 -12.33
C ALA A 54 -32.24 -2.20 -13.32
N SER A 55 -31.99 -1.00 -12.79
CA SER A 55 -31.80 0.21 -13.59
C SER A 55 -30.61 -0.03 -14.52
N GLY A 56 -30.90 -0.11 -15.83
CA GLY A 56 -29.93 -0.41 -16.86
C GLY A 56 -28.90 0.70 -17.00
N SER A 57 -27.80 0.58 -16.26
CA SER A 57 -26.57 1.30 -16.57
C SER A 57 -25.91 0.58 -17.75
N THR A 58 -25.82 1.29 -18.88
CA THR A 58 -25.09 0.84 -20.06
C THR A 58 -23.64 0.55 -19.65
N PRO A 59 -23.09 -0.66 -19.90
CA PRO A 59 -21.72 -0.96 -19.55
C PRO A 59 -20.80 -0.12 -20.43
N VAL A 60 -20.19 0.89 -19.84
CA VAL A 60 -19.03 1.57 -20.43
C VAL A 60 -17.92 0.53 -20.43
N SER A 61 -17.59 0.02 -21.63
CA SER A 61 -16.48 -0.91 -21.84
C SER A 61 -15.16 -0.17 -21.63
N SER A 62 -14.76 -0.01 -20.38
CA SER A 62 -13.45 0.50 -20.00
C SER A 62 -12.39 -0.49 -20.44
N ALA A 63 -11.31 0.01 -21.07
CA ALA A 63 -10.14 -0.78 -21.44
C ALA A 63 -9.67 -1.66 -20.26
N GLY A 64 -9.30 -2.89 -20.58
CA GLY A 64 -9.16 -3.97 -19.64
C GLY A 64 -8.17 -3.70 -18.52
N LEU A 65 -8.70 -3.48 -17.32
CA LEU A 65 -7.90 -3.36 -16.12
C LEU A 65 -7.25 -4.71 -15.80
N VAL A 66 -5.91 -4.77 -15.86
CA VAL A 66 -5.14 -5.94 -15.45
C VAL A 66 -4.94 -5.92 -13.94
N VAL A 67 -5.54 -6.91 -13.27
CA VAL A 67 -5.46 -7.01 -11.81
C VAL A 67 -4.54 -8.17 -11.41
N PRO A 68 -3.44 -7.91 -10.68
CA PRO A 68 -2.70 -8.97 -10.01
C PRO A 68 -3.44 -9.45 -8.76
N VAL A 69 -3.53 -10.76 -8.59
CA VAL A 69 -3.99 -11.39 -7.35
C VAL A 69 -2.87 -11.30 -6.29
N PRO A 70 -3.09 -10.66 -5.13
CA PRO A 70 -2.06 -10.49 -4.10
C PRO A 70 -1.53 -11.82 -3.53
N GLY A 71 -0.30 -11.78 -3.02
CA GLY A 71 0.42 -12.93 -2.47
C GLY A 71 -0.22 -13.52 -1.22
N ASN A 72 -0.25 -14.85 -1.18
CA ASN A 72 -0.67 -15.77 -0.12
C ASN A 72 -2.15 -16.22 -0.09
N THR A 73 -3.04 -15.66 -0.90
CA THR A 73 -4.42 -16.13 -0.99
C THR A 73 -4.79 -16.54 -2.42
N SER A 74 -5.26 -17.78 -2.58
CA SER A 74 -5.85 -18.26 -3.83
C SER A 74 -7.09 -17.41 -4.15
N ALA A 75 -7.21 -16.94 -5.40
CA ALA A 75 -8.33 -16.11 -5.80
C ALA A 75 -9.43 -16.95 -6.49
N PRO A 76 -10.61 -17.14 -5.87
CA PRO A 76 -11.66 -17.96 -6.44
C PRO A 76 -12.41 -17.21 -7.53
N LEU A 77 -12.41 -17.77 -8.74
CA LEU A 77 -13.31 -17.40 -9.82
C LEU A 77 -14.64 -18.13 -9.61
N ARG A 78 -15.75 -17.39 -9.62
CA ARG A 78 -17.09 -17.92 -9.35
C ARG A 78 -18.03 -17.81 -10.56
N ASN A 79 -19.08 -18.62 -10.59
CA ASN A 79 -20.09 -18.58 -11.66
C ASN A 79 -21.08 -17.42 -11.55
N GLY A 80 -21.09 -16.69 -10.43
CA GLY A 80 -21.95 -15.54 -10.19
C GLY A 80 -21.41 -14.67 -9.05
N PRO A 81 -21.92 -13.43 -8.90
CA PRO A 81 -21.56 -12.59 -7.76
C PRO A 81 -22.09 -13.22 -6.45
N GLY A 82 -21.31 -13.13 -5.38
CA GLY A 82 -21.69 -13.58 -4.04
C GLY A 82 -20.86 -14.75 -3.52
N PHE A 83 -20.68 -14.80 -2.20
CA PHE A 83 -19.90 -15.85 -1.52
C PHE A 83 -20.54 -17.24 -1.60
N GLY A 84 -21.85 -17.33 -1.85
CA GLY A 84 -22.59 -18.58 -2.05
C GLY A 84 -22.48 -19.16 -3.47
N SER A 85 -21.96 -18.40 -4.43
CA SER A 85 -21.83 -18.84 -5.83
C SER A 85 -20.74 -19.90 -5.99
N GLN A 86 -20.95 -20.86 -6.89
CA GLN A 86 -20.02 -21.98 -7.10
C GLN A 86 -18.65 -21.46 -7.55
N VAL A 87 -17.59 -21.96 -6.91
CA VAL A 87 -16.21 -21.72 -7.35
C VAL A 87 -15.95 -22.56 -8.59
N LEU A 88 -15.69 -21.90 -9.71
CA LEU A 88 -15.34 -22.52 -11.00
C LEU A 88 -13.87 -22.94 -11.02
N LYS A 89 -12.98 -22.05 -10.55
CA LYS A 89 -11.54 -22.22 -10.61
C LYS A 89 -10.87 -21.38 -9.52
N GLN A 90 -9.73 -21.83 -9.00
CA GLN A 90 -8.87 -21.00 -8.16
C GLN A 90 -7.63 -20.60 -8.95
N PHE A 91 -7.24 -19.33 -8.84
CA PHE A 91 -6.05 -18.82 -9.49
C PHE A 91 -4.89 -18.66 -8.51
N PRO A 92 -3.65 -18.99 -8.93
CA PRO A 92 -2.46 -18.66 -8.16
C PRO A 92 -2.26 -17.14 -8.09
N SER A 93 -1.52 -16.69 -7.08
CA SER A 93 -1.10 -15.29 -6.97
C SER A 93 -0.33 -14.83 -8.22
N GLY A 94 -0.47 -13.56 -8.58
CA GLY A 94 0.13 -12.98 -9.79
C GLY A 94 -0.61 -13.28 -11.09
N THR A 95 -1.69 -14.07 -11.04
CA THR A 95 -2.57 -14.27 -12.22
C THR A 95 -3.15 -12.93 -12.67
N ARG A 96 -2.99 -12.64 -13.97
CA ARG A 96 -3.54 -11.43 -14.60
C ARG A 96 -4.95 -11.69 -15.10
N VAL A 97 -5.90 -10.91 -14.59
CA VAL A 97 -7.30 -10.91 -15.05
C VAL A 97 -7.70 -9.54 -15.56
N VAL A 98 -8.66 -9.50 -16.47
CA VAL A 98 -9.26 -8.30 -17.04
C VAL A 98 -10.65 -8.11 -16.47
N ALA A 99 -10.87 -7.05 -15.69
CA ALA A 99 -12.21 -6.68 -15.24
C ALA A 99 -13.02 -6.04 -16.37
N ARG A 100 -14.24 -6.55 -16.62
CA ARG A 100 -15.13 -6.10 -17.70
C ARG A 100 -16.25 -5.19 -17.20
N ARG A 101 -16.88 -5.59 -16.09
CA ARG A 101 -17.95 -4.85 -15.41
C ARG A 101 -17.94 -5.18 -13.92
N PHE A 102 -18.69 -4.41 -13.14
CA PHE A 102 -18.92 -4.72 -11.74
C PHE A 102 -20.41 -4.78 -11.41
N GLN A 103 -20.73 -5.49 -10.34
CA GLN A 103 -22.05 -5.57 -9.74
C GLN A 103 -21.88 -5.43 -8.22
N GLU A 104 -22.73 -4.62 -7.59
CA GLU A 104 -22.79 -4.53 -6.14
C GLU A 104 -23.86 -5.48 -5.61
N THR A 105 -23.54 -6.23 -4.55
CA THR A 105 -24.46 -7.10 -3.83
C THR A 105 -24.65 -6.60 -2.40
N PRO A 106 -25.82 -6.80 -1.76
CA PRO A 106 -26.00 -6.44 -0.36
C PRO A 106 -24.97 -7.17 0.52
N GLY A 107 -24.09 -6.41 1.17
CA GLY A 107 -23.14 -6.92 2.17
C GLY A 107 -23.58 -6.56 3.59
N LYS A 108 -22.92 -7.15 4.59
CA LYS A 108 -23.32 -7.01 6.01
C LYS A 108 -23.20 -5.57 6.54
N ASN A 109 -22.20 -4.82 6.07
CA ASN A 109 -21.89 -3.46 6.53
C ASN A 109 -21.77 -2.45 5.37
N THR A 110 -21.38 -2.91 4.19
CA THR A 110 -21.25 -2.13 2.95
C THR A 110 -21.66 -3.01 1.77
N PRO A 111 -22.12 -2.45 0.64
CA PRO A 111 -22.31 -3.24 -0.57
C PRO A 111 -21.00 -3.93 -0.97
N ASP A 112 -21.05 -5.25 -1.17
CA ASP A 112 -19.92 -6.03 -1.65
C ASP A 112 -19.81 -5.82 -3.16
N ARG A 113 -18.63 -5.42 -3.65
CA ARG A 113 -18.41 -5.21 -5.07
C ARG A 113 -17.81 -6.45 -5.72
N TRP A 114 -18.48 -6.96 -6.74
CA TRP A 114 -18.05 -8.10 -7.54
C TRP A 114 -17.71 -7.64 -8.94
N TYR A 115 -16.66 -8.20 -9.51
CA TYR A 115 -16.22 -7.88 -10.86
C TYR A 115 -16.34 -9.12 -11.75
N GLU A 116 -16.98 -8.95 -12.90
CA GLU A 116 -16.89 -9.95 -13.96
C GLU A 116 -15.50 -9.81 -14.60
N VAL A 117 -14.74 -10.89 -14.54
CA VAL A 117 -13.36 -10.92 -15.02
C VAL A 117 -13.20 -11.98 -16.12
N ALA A 118 -12.20 -11.78 -16.96
CA ALA A 118 -11.69 -12.79 -17.88
C ALA A 118 -10.19 -12.96 -17.68
N LEU A 119 -9.63 -14.16 -17.85
CA LEU A 119 -8.18 -14.31 -17.82
C LEU A 119 -7.55 -13.53 -18.98
N ALA A 120 -6.46 -12.82 -18.70
CA ALA A 120 -5.73 -12.10 -19.74
C ALA A 120 -5.11 -13.06 -20.77
N ALA A 121 -4.70 -14.26 -20.32
CA ALA A 121 -4.12 -15.30 -21.18
C ALA A 121 -5.17 -16.13 -21.95
N ASP A 122 -6.43 -16.14 -21.49
CA ASP A 122 -7.51 -16.92 -22.10
C ASP A 122 -8.86 -16.27 -21.79
N ALA A 123 -9.34 -15.43 -22.71
CA ALA A 123 -10.58 -14.70 -22.55
C ALA A 123 -11.84 -15.58 -22.51
N SER A 124 -11.73 -16.89 -22.82
CA SER A 124 -12.81 -17.86 -22.68
C SER A 124 -13.08 -18.24 -21.23
N VAL A 125 -12.08 -18.11 -20.35
CA VAL A 125 -12.23 -18.32 -18.92
C VAL A 125 -12.76 -17.05 -18.28
N THR A 126 -14.06 -17.03 -18.02
CA THR A 126 -14.76 -15.91 -17.41
C THR A 126 -15.47 -16.32 -16.11
N GLY A 127 -15.73 -15.32 -15.26
CA GLY A 127 -16.47 -15.51 -14.02
C GLY A 127 -16.43 -14.26 -13.16
N TRP A 128 -16.79 -14.41 -11.89
CA TRP A 128 -16.92 -13.33 -10.94
C TRP A 128 -15.88 -13.44 -9.83
N MET A 129 -15.26 -12.32 -9.47
CA MET A 129 -14.31 -12.21 -8.36
C MET A 129 -14.71 -11.06 -7.43
N HIS A 130 -14.45 -11.24 -6.14
CA HIS A 130 -14.72 -10.20 -5.15
C HIS A 130 -13.69 -9.06 -5.26
N GLY A 131 -14.12 -7.82 -5.04
CA GLY A 131 -13.28 -6.62 -5.14
C GLY A 131 -12.04 -6.67 -4.25
N ASP A 132 -12.14 -7.22 -3.05
CA ASP A 132 -10.99 -7.34 -2.12
C ASP A 132 -9.88 -8.26 -2.61
N VAL A 133 -10.19 -9.15 -3.55
CA VAL A 133 -9.21 -10.06 -4.18
C VAL A 133 -8.51 -9.39 -5.36
N LEU A 134 -9.02 -8.23 -5.79
CA LEU A 134 -8.55 -7.51 -6.95
C LEU A 134 -7.76 -6.27 -6.53
N GLN A 135 -6.48 -6.21 -6.90
CA GLN A 135 -5.70 -4.97 -6.86
C GLN A 135 -5.84 -4.20 -8.18
N PHE A 136 -6.50 -3.05 -8.12
CA PHE A 136 -6.67 -2.17 -9.28
C PHE A 136 -5.36 -1.43 -9.54
N GLN A 137 -4.53 -1.93 -10.47
CA GLN A 137 -3.46 -1.10 -11.02
C GLN A 137 -4.12 -0.08 -11.94
N GLN A 138 -4.13 1.19 -11.54
CA GLN A 138 -4.41 2.26 -12.48
C GLN A 138 -3.29 2.24 -13.51
N GLU A 139 -3.56 1.71 -14.71
CA GLU A 139 -2.70 2.05 -15.84
C GLU A 139 -2.74 3.58 -15.96
N PRO A 140 -1.57 4.26 -16.03
CA PRO A 140 -1.55 5.70 -16.18
C PRO A 140 -2.36 6.03 -17.44
N ALA A 141 -3.44 6.78 -17.28
CA ALA A 141 -4.48 6.99 -18.29
C ALA A 141 -4.02 7.72 -19.58
N ASN A 142 -2.70 7.81 -19.83
CA ASN A 142 -2.08 8.50 -20.94
C ASN A 142 -0.81 7.77 -21.45
N LYS A 143 -0.89 6.47 -21.72
CA LYS A 143 0.14 5.80 -22.53
C LYS A 143 -0.35 5.71 -23.99
N PRO A 144 0.01 6.66 -24.88
CA PRO A 144 -0.31 6.50 -26.30
C PRO A 144 0.31 5.21 -26.84
N ALA A 145 -0.43 4.50 -27.68
CA ALA A 145 0.03 3.30 -28.36
C ALA A 145 1.32 3.63 -29.14
N SER A 146 2.46 3.24 -28.59
CA SER A 146 3.76 3.59 -29.14
C SER A 146 4.09 2.68 -30.31
N VAL A 147 4.20 3.29 -31.49
CA VAL A 147 4.86 2.76 -32.68
C VAL A 147 6.30 2.40 -32.33
N ALA A 148 6.78 1.28 -32.89
CA ALA A 148 8.03 0.62 -32.56
C ALA A 148 9.31 1.46 -32.80
N ALA A 149 10.23 1.44 -31.82
CA ALA A 149 11.72 1.42 -31.87
C ALA A 149 12.36 2.19 -30.69
N PRO A 150 13.62 1.95 -30.28
CA PRO A 150 14.47 0.75 -30.29
C PRO A 150 14.77 0.24 -28.84
N GLN A 151 15.36 -0.94 -28.75
CA GLN A 151 15.68 -1.67 -27.52
C GLN A 151 16.56 -0.85 -26.56
N GLY A 152 16.10 -0.56 -25.32
CA GLY A 152 16.94 0.20 -24.38
C GLY A 152 16.34 0.63 -23.05
N ARG A 153 15.59 -0.22 -22.34
CA ARG A 153 15.58 -0.38 -20.86
C ARG A 153 14.41 -1.28 -20.47
N ALA A 154 14.73 -2.37 -19.77
CA ALA A 154 13.76 -3.32 -19.26
C ALA A 154 12.72 -2.62 -18.38
N ALA A 155 11.47 -3.08 -18.49
CA ALA A 155 10.35 -2.59 -17.70
C ALA A 155 10.69 -2.61 -16.20
N GLU A 156 10.44 -1.47 -15.59
CA GLU A 156 10.58 -1.09 -14.19
C GLU A 156 9.95 -2.13 -13.25
N THR A 157 10.74 -3.15 -12.89
CA THR A 157 10.46 -4.03 -11.76
C THR A 157 10.47 -3.18 -10.50
N THR A 158 9.44 -3.28 -9.66
CA THR A 158 9.32 -2.62 -8.36
C THR A 158 10.67 -2.46 -7.66
N ASP A 159 11.19 -1.24 -7.65
CA ASP A 159 12.52 -0.83 -7.20
C ASP A 159 12.61 -0.76 -5.66
N LEU A 160 12.17 -1.81 -4.96
CA LEU A 160 12.39 -1.99 -3.52
C LEU A 160 13.63 -2.88 -3.29
N PRO A 161 14.33 -2.74 -2.15
CA PRO A 161 15.28 -3.76 -1.71
C PRO A 161 14.60 -5.12 -1.62
N PRO A 162 15.29 -6.23 -1.96
CA PRO A 162 14.70 -7.58 -1.90
C PRO A 162 14.08 -7.92 -0.55
N GLU A 163 14.66 -7.44 0.55
CA GLU A 163 14.17 -7.64 1.91
C GLU A 163 12.87 -6.89 2.26
N ASP A 164 12.48 -5.92 1.44
CA ASP A 164 11.28 -5.11 1.62
C ASP A 164 10.11 -5.61 0.77
N VAL A 165 10.36 -6.56 -0.13
CA VAL A 165 9.32 -7.18 -0.94
C VAL A 165 8.39 -8.00 -0.05
N GLY A 166 7.11 -7.60 -0.02
CA GLY A 166 6.09 -8.24 0.80
C GLY A 166 6.09 -7.80 2.28
N LEU A 167 6.83 -6.74 2.62
CA LEU A 167 6.77 -6.16 3.96
C LEU A 167 5.33 -5.72 4.29
N VAL A 168 4.84 -6.15 5.44
CA VAL A 168 3.59 -5.70 6.04
C VAL A 168 3.95 -4.78 7.21
N ASP A 169 3.74 -3.47 7.05
CA ASP A 169 4.04 -2.49 8.09
C ASP A 169 2.99 -2.58 9.21
N THR A 170 3.39 -3.10 10.36
CA THR A 170 2.53 -3.22 11.54
C THR A 170 2.55 -1.99 12.43
N ARG A 171 3.47 -1.06 12.17
CA ARG A 171 3.68 0.18 12.92
C ARG A 171 3.09 1.40 12.21
N ARG A 172 2.11 1.19 11.33
CA ARG A 172 1.30 2.27 10.70
C ARG A 172 2.16 3.33 9.98
N GLY A 173 3.18 2.89 9.23
CA GLY A 173 4.05 3.77 8.42
C GLY A 173 5.41 4.05 9.04
N TRP A 174 5.61 3.73 10.32
CA TRP A 174 6.92 3.90 10.95
C TRP A 174 7.96 2.92 10.39
N GLU A 175 7.60 1.69 10.03
CA GLU A 175 8.58 0.75 9.45
C GLU A 175 9.07 1.24 8.08
N TRP A 176 8.15 1.74 7.24
CA TRP A 176 8.53 2.36 5.96
C TRP A 176 9.37 3.64 6.15
N SER A 177 9.04 4.45 7.16
CA SER A 177 9.84 5.65 7.48
C SER A 177 11.26 5.28 7.91
N ASP A 178 11.42 4.27 8.77
CA ASP A 178 12.71 3.81 9.28
C ASP A 178 13.59 3.24 8.14
N ARG A 179 12.99 2.48 7.21
CA ARG A 179 13.68 1.92 6.04
C ARG A 179 14.07 3.02 5.06
N CYS A 180 13.12 3.91 4.71
CA CYS A 180 13.38 5.04 3.83
C CYS A 180 14.55 5.88 4.37
N TRP A 181 14.56 6.17 5.67
CA TRP A 181 15.66 6.87 6.32
C TRP A 181 17.00 6.12 6.21
N ARG A 182 17.00 4.80 6.47
CA ARG A 182 18.20 3.96 6.35
C ARG A 182 18.79 4.00 4.93
N ASN A 183 17.96 3.86 3.91
CA ASN A 183 18.40 3.89 2.51
C ASN A 183 18.82 5.31 2.07
N LEU A 184 18.17 6.34 2.60
CA LEU A 184 18.60 7.72 2.41
C LEU A 184 20.00 7.94 3.00
N GLN A 185 20.26 7.47 4.22
CA GLN A 185 21.59 7.55 4.84
C GLN A 185 22.65 6.77 4.06
N ALA A 186 22.28 5.62 3.49
CA ALA A 186 23.16 4.80 2.65
C ALA A 186 23.42 5.40 1.24
N GLY A 187 22.72 6.46 0.85
CA GLY A 187 22.84 7.05 -0.48
C GLY A 187 22.07 6.30 -1.58
N ASN A 188 21.28 5.28 -1.21
CA ASN A 188 20.41 4.52 -2.12
C ASN A 188 19.11 5.30 -2.38
N LEU A 189 19.22 6.47 -3.01
CA LEU A 189 18.12 7.43 -3.15
C LEU A 189 16.87 6.83 -3.82
N ARG A 190 17.07 5.93 -4.79
CA ARG A 190 15.98 5.23 -5.49
C ARG A 190 15.17 4.33 -4.55
N TRP A 191 15.85 3.52 -3.73
CA TRP A 191 15.20 2.65 -2.75
C TRP A 191 14.50 3.46 -1.66
N ALA A 192 15.20 4.46 -1.12
CA ALA A 192 14.66 5.37 -0.12
C ALA A 192 13.34 6.01 -0.60
N ARG A 193 13.32 6.51 -1.85
CA ARG A 193 12.13 7.12 -2.46
C ARG A 193 10.96 6.15 -2.50
N ASN A 194 11.19 4.92 -2.96
CA ASN A 194 10.13 3.92 -3.09
C ASN A 194 9.59 3.47 -1.74
N GLU A 195 10.46 3.23 -0.75
CA GLU A 195 10.04 2.93 0.63
C GLU A 195 9.21 4.06 1.23
N CYS A 196 9.63 5.31 1.00
CA CYS A 196 8.86 6.46 1.44
C CYS A 196 7.46 6.50 0.78
N MET A 197 7.36 6.20 -0.52
CA MET A 197 6.07 6.12 -1.22
C MET A 197 5.19 4.96 -0.72
N MET A 198 5.78 3.80 -0.38
CA MET A 198 5.04 2.69 0.22
C MET A 198 4.41 3.10 1.56
N GLY A 199 5.16 3.83 2.40
CA GLY A 199 4.65 4.35 3.66
C GLY A 199 3.51 5.37 3.48
N MET A 200 3.60 6.22 2.45
CA MET A 200 2.54 7.21 2.15
C MET A 200 1.22 6.58 1.66
N ASN A 201 1.28 5.36 1.11
CA ASN A 201 0.10 4.64 0.63
C ASN A 201 -0.68 3.92 1.75
N LEU A 202 -0.15 3.91 2.98
CA LEU A 202 -0.87 3.36 4.13
C LEU A 202 -1.99 4.29 4.59
N PRO A 203 -3.05 3.76 5.24
CA PRO A 203 -4.07 4.57 5.86
C PRO A 203 -3.44 5.62 6.78
N ALA A 204 -3.82 6.89 6.60
CA ALA A 204 -3.29 8.01 7.34
C ALA A 204 -3.90 8.10 8.75
N ASP A 205 -3.68 7.06 9.56
CA ASP A 205 -4.19 6.98 10.92
C ASP A 205 -3.38 7.85 11.89
N SER A 206 -2.17 8.28 11.48
CA SER A 206 -1.31 9.15 12.26
C SER A 206 -0.55 10.16 11.37
N PRO A 207 -0.60 11.47 11.68
CA PRO A 207 0.15 12.48 10.94
C PRO A 207 1.66 12.40 11.17
N ALA A 208 2.12 11.75 12.25
CA ALA A 208 3.53 11.70 12.63
C ALA A 208 4.42 10.93 11.62
N PRO A 209 4.15 9.66 11.25
CA PRO A 209 4.93 8.96 10.24
C PRO A 209 4.81 9.63 8.87
N MET A 210 3.63 10.15 8.51
CA MET A 210 3.44 10.89 7.26
C MET A 210 4.33 12.14 7.18
N SER A 211 4.43 12.92 8.27
CA SER A 211 5.36 14.04 8.38
C SER A 211 6.82 13.59 8.17
N SER A 212 7.23 12.50 8.79
CA SER A 212 8.59 11.95 8.64
C SER A 212 8.88 11.49 7.20
N LEU A 213 7.95 10.78 6.56
CA LEU A 213 8.07 10.31 5.18
C LEU A 213 8.19 11.49 4.19
N LEU A 214 7.38 12.54 4.39
CA LEU A 214 7.45 13.77 3.59
C LEU A 214 8.79 14.49 3.79
N TYR A 215 9.27 14.59 5.03
CA TYR A 215 10.59 15.16 5.30
C TYR A 215 11.70 14.39 4.56
N ASN A 216 11.69 13.05 4.63
CA ASN A 216 12.67 12.21 3.95
C ASN A 216 12.60 12.36 2.42
N LEU A 217 11.40 12.46 1.83
CA LEU A 217 11.23 12.77 0.40
C LEU A 217 11.82 14.13 0.04
N GLY A 218 11.61 15.15 0.89
CA GLY A 218 12.23 16.46 0.70
C GLY A 218 13.76 16.38 0.65
N LEU A 219 14.38 15.57 1.52
CA LEU A 219 15.82 15.36 1.53
C LEU A 219 16.31 14.59 0.29
N ILE A 220 15.53 13.63 -0.21
CA ILE A 220 15.85 12.90 -1.45
C ILE A 220 15.85 13.87 -2.64
N GLU A 221 14.80 14.69 -2.79
CA GLU A 221 14.72 15.69 -3.86
C GLU A 221 15.83 16.74 -3.76
N GLU A 222 16.20 17.17 -2.54
CA GLU A 222 17.32 18.09 -2.31
C GLU A 222 18.62 17.51 -2.88
N ARG A 223 18.91 16.22 -2.60
CA ARG A 223 20.12 15.52 -3.07
C ARG A 223 20.12 15.27 -4.58
N GLU A 224 18.96 15.09 -5.19
CA GLU A 224 18.81 14.98 -6.65
C GLU A 224 18.82 16.35 -7.37
N GLY A 225 18.96 17.46 -6.62
CA GLY A 225 19.00 18.81 -7.18
C GLY A 225 17.62 19.40 -7.53
N ALA A 226 16.54 18.70 -7.19
CA ALA A 226 15.17 19.11 -7.46
C ALA A 226 14.61 20.02 -6.35
N LYS A 227 15.24 21.19 -6.16
CA LYS A 227 14.94 22.14 -5.07
C LYS A 227 13.46 22.50 -4.93
N ALA A 228 12.76 22.76 -6.04
CA ALA A 228 11.34 23.11 -6.01
C ALA A 228 10.47 22.00 -5.39
N ARG A 229 10.70 20.74 -5.77
CA ARG A 229 9.99 19.58 -5.20
C ARG A 229 10.37 19.35 -3.74
N SER A 230 11.65 19.53 -3.41
CA SER A 230 12.13 19.46 -2.03
C SER A 230 11.40 20.45 -1.12
N ALA A 231 11.29 21.71 -1.55
CA ALA A 231 10.57 22.75 -0.82
C ALA A 231 9.09 22.39 -0.61
N GLU A 232 8.43 21.83 -1.63
CA GLU A 232 7.04 21.37 -1.52
C GLU A 232 6.87 20.28 -0.45
N TYR A 233 7.74 19.26 -0.46
CA TYR A 233 7.69 18.19 0.53
C TYR A 233 7.96 18.69 1.95
N PHE A 234 8.92 19.60 2.14
CA PHE A 234 9.17 20.19 3.46
C PHE A 234 7.98 21.01 3.96
N LYS A 235 7.34 21.80 3.09
CA LYS A 235 6.11 22.56 3.43
C LYS A 235 4.98 21.62 3.85
N ARG A 236 4.77 20.52 3.11
CA ARG A 236 3.77 19.50 3.45
C ARG A 236 4.09 18.80 4.77
N SER A 237 5.37 18.51 5.05
CA SER A 237 5.78 17.95 6.34
C SER A 237 5.48 18.92 7.50
N LEU A 238 5.83 20.20 7.36
CA LEU A 238 5.57 21.23 8.37
C LEU A 238 4.07 21.45 8.61
N ALA A 239 3.25 21.34 7.57
CA ALA A 239 1.80 21.44 7.70
C ALA A 239 1.19 20.32 8.57
N LEU A 240 1.82 19.13 8.61
CA LEU A 240 1.40 18.04 9.48
C LEU A 240 1.98 18.15 10.89
N ARG A 241 3.24 18.59 11.00
CA ARG A 241 3.92 18.76 12.28
C ARG A 241 5.08 19.74 12.14
N GLU A 242 5.03 20.81 12.93
CA GLU A 242 6.12 21.77 13.02
C GLU A 242 7.39 21.10 13.57
N HIS A 243 8.54 21.33 12.92
CA HIS A 243 9.82 20.77 13.35
C HIS A 243 10.99 21.68 12.93
N PRO A 244 11.89 22.06 13.86
CA PRO A 244 12.96 23.02 13.57
C PRO A 244 13.93 22.53 12.48
N GLU A 245 14.24 21.23 12.42
CA GLU A 245 15.12 20.68 11.39
C GLU A 245 14.50 20.74 9.99
N VAL A 246 13.17 20.55 9.89
CA VAL A 246 12.45 20.63 8.61
C VAL A 246 12.39 22.09 8.14
N ARG A 247 12.19 23.03 9.08
CA ARG A 247 12.26 24.47 8.79
C ARG A 247 13.65 24.89 8.31
N ALA A 248 14.71 24.40 8.96
CA ALA A 248 16.08 24.64 8.52
C ALA A 248 16.36 24.02 7.14
N ALA A 249 15.79 22.86 6.83
CA ALA A 249 15.91 22.23 5.52
C ALA A 249 15.20 23.02 4.42
N LEU A 250 13.99 23.52 4.69
CA LEU A 250 13.26 24.37 3.76
C LEU A 250 14.07 25.61 3.36
N LEU A 251 14.70 26.28 4.33
CA LEU A 251 15.54 27.45 4.08
C LEU A 251 16.78 27.18 3.19
N ARG A 252 17.21 25.93 3.02
CA ARG A 252 18.34 25.59 2.12
C ARG A 252 17.92 25.49 0.65
N VAL A 253 16.64 25.20 0.40
CA VAL A 253 16.11 24.91 -0.93
C VAL A 253 15.24 26.03 -1.50
N GLU A 254 14.85 27.00 -0.68
CA GLU A 254 14.31 28.31 -1.09
C GLU A 254 15.44 29.28 -1.49
#